data_AF-A0A328VDG1-F1
#
_entry.id   AF-A0A328VDG1-F1
#
_cell.length_a   1.000
_cell.length_b   1.000
_cell.length_c   1.000
_cell.angle_alpha   90.00
_cell.angle_beta   90.00
_cell.angle_gamma   90.00
#
_symmetry.space_group_name_H-M   'P 1'
#
loop_
_entity.id
_entity.type
_entity.pdbx_description
1 polymer ?
#
loop_
_entity_poly.entity_id
_entity_poly.type
_entity_poly.pdbx_seq_one_letter_code
_entity_poly.pdbx_strand_id
1 'polypeptide(L)'
;MVLSTYRDALTRQKLRELEKKLIQYFAQLCHKEDLLTQVLIDPETFAVQFRDVHGRLLSLASFSAGERQLYALALLQALRAIGQRRLSLVMDTPLALLDEEYRQRFLRE
;
A
#
# COMPACT_ATOMS: atom_id res chain seq x y z
N MET A 1 -4.38 -14.91 28.02
CA MET A 1 -3.05 -14.31 27.79
C MET A 1 -2.33 -14.90 26.58
N VAL A 2 -2.24 -16.23 26.40
CA VAL A 2 -1.54 -16.81 25.23
C VAL A 2 -2.17 -16.41 23.88
N LEU A 3 -3.50 -16.40 23.80
CA LEU A 3 -4.25 -16.01 22.58
C LEU A 3 -4.04 -14.55 22.17
N SER A 4 -3.92 -13.61 23.13
CA SER A 4 -3.66 -12.20 22.81
C SER A 4 -2.24 -12.02 22.29
N THR A 5 -1.25 -12.63 22.94
CA THR A 5 0.15 -12.60 22.48
C THR A 5 0.30 -13.19 21.08
N TYR A 6 -0.40 -14.30 20.80
CA TYR A 6 -0.41 -14.92 19.48
C TYR A 6 -1.05 -14.02 18.42
N ARG A 7 -2.22 -13.45 18.71
CA ARG A 7 -2.91 -12.50 17.81
C ARG A 7 -2.02 -11.31 17.50
N ASP A 8 -1.37 -10.73 18.50
CA ASP A 8 -0.56 -9.53 18.30
C ASP A 8 0.72 -9.84 17.50
N ALA A 9 1.32 -11.03 17.69
CA ALA A 9 2.42 -11.49 16.86
C ALA A 9 2.00 -11.69 15.40
N LEU A 10 0.82 -12.29 15.17
CA LEU A 10 0.28 -12.48 13.82
C LEU A 10 -0.04 -11.15 13.14
N THR A 11 -0.65 -10.20 13.85
CA THR A 11 -0.90 -8.84 13.35
C THR A 11 0.40 -8.17 12.92
N ARG A 12 1.43 -8.18 13.78
CA ARG A 12 2.75 -7.61 13.44
C ARG A 12 3.38 -8.28 12.23
N GLN A 13 3.25 -9.59 12.09
CA GLN A 13 3.74 -10.30 10.91
C GLN A 13 3.01 -9.84 9.64
N LYS A 14 1.68 -9.75 9.69
CA LYS A 14 0.86 -9.33 8.55
C LYS A 14 1.12 -7.88 8.15
N LEU A 15 1.35 -7.00 9.12
CA LEU A 15 1.71 -5.61 8.86
C LEU A 15 3.08 -5.49 8.18
N ARG A 16 4.08 -6.27 8.59
CA ARG A 16 5.39 -6.31 7.90
C ARG A 16 5.28 -6.82 6.46
N GLU A 17 4.41 -7.79 6.21
CA GLU A 17 4.10 -8.23 4.84
C GLU A 17 3.45 -7.08 4.05
N LEU A 18 2.54 -6.33 4.68
CA LEU A 18 1.83 -5.20 4.07
C LEU A 18 2.74 -4.05 3.71
N GLU A 19 3.61 -3.63 4.63
CA GLU A 19 4.63 -2.61 4.40
C GLU A 19 5.48 -2.92 3.16
N LYS A 20 6.00 -4.15 3.07
CA LYS A 20 6.82 -4.60 1.94
C LYS A 20 6.06 -4.60 0.62
N LYS A 21 4.84 -5.14 0.61
CA LYS A 21 4.00 -5.20 -0.60
C LYS A 21 3.56 -3.81 -1.06
N LEU A 22 3.27 -2.93 -0.11
CA LEU A 22 2.89 -1.55 -0.40
C LEU A 22 4.03 -0.80 -1.10
N ILE A 23 5.26 -0.89 -0.59
CA ILE A 23 6.44 -0.29 -1.24
C ILE A 23 6.61 -0.85 -2.65
N GLN A 24 6.52 -2.18 -2.80
CA GLN A 24 6.65 -2.86 -4.09
C GLN A 24 5.63 -2.35 -5.13
N TYR A 25 4.35 -2.33 -4.78
CA TYR A 25 3.31 -1.88 -5.71
C TYR A 25 3.38 -0.38 -5.98
N PHE A 26 3.70 0.43 -4.97
CA PHE A 26 3.81 1.86 -5.13
C PHE A 26 4.96 2.26 -6.05
N ALA A 27 6.14 1.63 -5.91
CA ALA A 27 7.29 1.85 -6.78
C ALA A 27 6.97 1.46 -8.24
N GLN A 28 6.28 0.33 -8.44
CA GLN A 28 5.82 -0.11 -9.78
C GLN A 28 4.84 0.87 -10.41
N LEU A 29 3.96 1.49 -9.61
CA LEU A 29 2.97 2.45 -10.07
C LEU A 29 3.58 3.82 -10.40
N CYS A 30 4.44 4.34 -9.51
CA CYS A 30 4.97 5.70 -9.63
C CYS A 30 6.11 5.85 -10.64
N HIS A 31 6.71 4.74 -11.12
CA HIS A 31 7.92 4.77 -11.96
C HIS A 31 9.07 5.61 -11.37
N LYS A 32 9.05 5.81 -10.05
CA LYS A 32 10.01 6.59 -9.26
C LYS A 32 10.37 5.76 -8.03
N GLU A 33 11.50 5.09 -8.10
CA GLU A 33 11.96 4.18 -7.03
C GLU A 33 12.35 4.94 -5.75
N ASP A 34 12.65 6.23 -5.86
CA ASP A 34 13.21 7.02 -4.75
C ASP A 34 12.16 7.73 -3.87
N LEU A 35 10.90 7.77 -4.30
CA LEU A 35 9.86 8.58 -3.64
C LEU A 35 9.44 7.99 -2.29
N LEU A 36 9.47 6.66 -2.16
CA LEU A 36 8.95 5.94 -1.00
C LEU A 36 9.72 4.64 -0.82
N THR A 37 10.66 4.63 0.11
CA THR A 37 11.57 3.50 0.37
C THR A 37 11.21 2.73 1.62
N GLN A 38 10.51 3.37 2.56
CA GLN A 38 10.06 2.72 3.78
C GLN A 38 8.63 3.13 4.12
N VAL A 39 7.85 2.14 4.53
CA VAL A 39 6.54 2.30 5.14
C VAL A 39 6.58 1.62 6.49
N LEU A 40 6.08 2.30 7.51
CA LEU A 40 5.88 1.76 8.85
C LEU A 40 4.42 1.92 9.22
N ILE A 41 3.78 0.84 9.63
CA ILE A 41 2.39 0.82 10.08
C ILE A 41 2.38 0.47 11.56
N ASP A 42 1.87 1.40 12.36
CA ASP A 42 1.71 1.19 13.79
C ASP A 42 0.69 0.06 14.05
N PRO A 43 1.05 -1.00 14.81
CA PRO A 43 0.19 -2.16 14.99
C PRO A 43 -1.02 -1.92 15.91
N GLU A 44 -1.05 -0.81 16.66
CA GLU A 44 -2.14 -0.47 17.57
C GLU A 44 -3.09 0.54 16.96
N THR A 45 -2.55 1.54 16.26
CA THR A 45 -3.31 2.68 15.69
C THR A 45 -3.51 2.58 14.17
N PHE A 46 -2.77 1.70 13.49
CA PHE A 46 -2.70 1.62 12.02
C PHE A 46 -2.24 2.92 11.34
N ALA A 47 -1.65 3.84 12.10
CA ALA A 47 -1.06 5.05 11.54
C ALA A 47 0.11 4.68 10.62
N VAL A 48 0.12 5.27 9.43
CA VAL A 48 1.12 5.00 8.40
C VAL A 48 2.15 6.13 8.39
N GLN A 49 3.42 5.75 8.49
CA GLN A 49 4.55 6.66 8.34
C GLN A 49 5.37 6.26 7.12
N PHE A 50 5.81 7.26 6.37
CA PHE A 50 6.55 7.08 5.13
C PHE A 50 7.95 7.65 5.28
N ARG A 51 8.94 7.06 4.61
CA ARG A 51 10.27 7.65 4.45
C ARG A 51 10.75 7.59 3.00
N ASP A 52 11.50 8.62 2.61
CA ASP A 52 12.21 8.68 1.32
C ASP A 52 13.59 7.99 1.39
N VAL A 53 14.30 7.93 0.26
CA VAL A 53 15.69 7.44 0.17
C VAL A 53 16.67 8.12 1.13
N HIS A 54 16.38 9.34 1.56
CA HIS A 54 17.21 10.10 2.49
C HIS A 54 16.81 9.89 3.96
N GLY A 55 15.85 9.01 4.22
CA GLY A 55 15.34 8.72 5.56
C GLY A 55 14.46 9.81 6.15
N ARG A 56 14.04 10.80 5.35
CA ARG A 56 13.16 11.89 5.79
C ARG A 56 11.74 11.38 5.94
N LEU A 57 11.08 11.76 7.04
CA LEU A 57 9.67 11.45 7.25
C LEU A 57 8.82 12.21 6.23
N LEU A 58 8.00 11.46 5.50
CA LEU A 58 7.00 12.01 4.60
C LEU A 58 5.61 11.86 5.24
N SER A 59 4.78 12.86 5.02
CA SER A 59 3.37 12.82 5.38
C SER A 59 2.55 12.54 4.13
N LEU A 60 1.44 11.83 4.25
CA LEU A 60 0.51 11.67 3.12
C LEU A 60 0.03 13.02 2.57
N ALA A 61 0.03 14.07 3.41
CA ALA A 61 -0.32 15.44 3.00
C ALA A 61 0.73 16.08 2.07
N SER A 62 1.98 15.62 2.07
CA SER A 62 3.02 16.13 1.17
C SER A 62 2.96 15.49 -0.22
N PHE A 63 2.13 14.47 -0.41
CA PHE A 63 1.97 13.78 -1.69
C PHE A 63 1.08 14.63 -2.61
N SER A 64 1.47 14.71 -3.87
CA SER A 64 0.61 15.28 -4.91
C SER A 64 -0.73 14.53 -5.00
N ALA A 65 -1.72 15.13 -5.66
CA ALA A 65 -3.01 14.46 -5.86
C ALA A 65 -2.87 13.11 -6.57
N GLY A 66 -1.98 13.03 -7.58
CA GLY A 66 -1.68 11.78 -8.29
C GLY A 66 -0.97 10.75 -7.41
N GLU A 67 0.05 11.15 -6.65
CA GLU A 67 0.76 10.23 -5.74
C GLU A 67 -0.16 9.67 -4.64
N ARG A 68 -1.11 10.47 -4.14
CA ARG A 68 -2.13 9.97 -3.20
C ARG A 68 -3.05 8.93 -3.82
N GLN A 69 -3.39 9.07 -5.10
CA GLN A 69 -4.18 8.09 -5.83
C GLN A 69 -3.38 6.79 -6.06
N LEU A 70 -2.12 6.90 -6.51
CA LEU A 70 -1.25 5.74 -6.69
C LEU A 70 -1.00 5.02 -5.37
N TYR A 71 -0.85 5.76 -4.27
CA TYR A 71 -0.78 5.19 -2.91
C TYR A 71 -2.03 4.39 -2.55
N ALA A 72 -3.22 4.97 -2.76
CA ALA A 72 -4.48 4.27 -2.47
C ALA A 72 -4.61 2.98 -3.28
N LEU A 73 -4.24 3.01 -4.57
CA LEU A 73 -4.26 1.83 -5.43
C LEU A 73 -3.24 0.77 -4.98
N ALA A 74 -2.01 1.19 -4.66
CA ALA A 74 -0.96 0.30 -4.15
C ALA A 74 -1.38 -0.37 -2.83
N LEU A 75 -2.01 0.38 -1.92
CA LEU A 75 -2.52 -0.14 -0.65
C LEU A 75 -3.59 -1.20 -0.86
N LEU A 76 -4.56 -0.94 -1.75
CA LEU A 76 -5.62 -1.89 -2.06
C LEU A 76 -5.07 -3.17 -2.69
N GLN A 77 -4.09 -3.04 -3.60
CA GLN A 77 -3.41 -4.20 -4.18
C GLN A 77 -2.60 -4.99 -3.14
N ALA A 78 -1.88 -4.30 -2.25
CA ALA A 78 -1.12 -4.93 -1.17
C ALA A 78 -2.03 -5.69 -0.20
N LEU A 79 -3.17 -5.10 0.19
CA LEU A 79 -4.18 -5.74 1.01
C LEU A 79 -4.77 -6.97 0.32
N ARG A 80 -5.10 -6.86 -0.97
CA ARG A 80 -5.59 -8.00 -1.78
C ARG A 80 -4.57 -9.13 -1.85
N ALA A 81 -3.28 -8.81 -1.96
CA ALA A 81 -2.21 -9.79 -2.07
C ALA A 81 -1.94 -10.56 -0.75
N ILE A 82 -2.18 -9.94 0.40
CA ILE A 82 -1.90 -10.53 1.72
C ILE A 82 -3.14 -11.21 2.30
N GLY A 83 -4.33 -10.77 1.88
CA GLY A 83 -5.59 -11.40 2.24
C GLY A 83 -5.67 -12.83 1.71
N GLN A 84 -5.97 -13.79 2.60
CA GLN A 84 -6.27 -15.18 2.20
C GLN A 84 -7.65 -15.34 1.55
N ARG A 85 -8.49 -14.30 1.62
CA ARG A 85 -9.80 -14.23 0.97
C ARG A 85 -9.69 -13.34 -0.25
N ARG A 86 -10.38 -13.72 -1.35
CA ARG A 86 -10.55 -12.83 -2.50
C ARG A 86 -11.26 -11.56 -2.01
N LEU A 87 -10.50 -10.48 -1.83
CA LEU A 87 -11.03 -9.15 -1.54
C LEU A 87 -11.71 -8.63 -2.82
N SER A 88 -13.04 -8.70 -2.85
CA SER A 88 -13.85 -8.06 -3.89
C SER A 88 -13.82 -6.56 -3.67
N LEU A 89 -13.16 -5.85 -4.58
CA LEU A 89 -12.99 -4.40 -4.52
C LEU A 89 -13.89 -3.75 -5.57
N VAL A 90 -14.81 -2.89 -5.12
CA VAL A 90 -15.66 -2.07 -6.00
C VAL A 90 -15.20 -0.61 -5.84
N MET A 91 -14.89 0.05 -6.95
CA MET A 91 -14.52 1.48 -6.96
C MET A 91 -15.43 2.23 -7.94
N ASP A 92 -16.07 3.31 -7.47
CA ASP A 92 -17.06 4.10 -8.23
C ASP A 92 -16.47 4.94 -9.38
N THR A 93 -15.13 5.07 -9.45
CA THR A 93 -14.46 5.77 -10.56
C THR A 93 -13.21 5.00 -10.99
N PRO A 94 -13.37 3.79 -11.55
CA PRO A 94 -12.25 2.89 -11.78
C PRO A 94 -11.27 3.46 -12.80
N LEU A 95 -11.76 4.24 -13.78
CA LEU A 95 -10.99 4.70 -14.93
C LEU A 95 -10.24 6.02 -14.72
N ALA A 96 -10.72 6.92 -13.85
CA ALA A 96 -10.08 8.21 -13.64
C ALA A 96 -8.76 8.13 -12.85
N LEU A 97 -8.43 6.94 -12.31
CA LEU A 97 -7.20 6.65 -11.57
C LEU A 97 -6.20 5.77 -12.34
N LEU A 98 -6.55 5.27 -13.53
CA LEU A 98 -5.72 4.36 -14.31
C LEU A 98 -5.05 5.14 -15.45
N ASP A 99 -3.75 5.41 -15.29
CA ASP A 99 -2.91 5.88 -16.39
C ASP A 99 -2.92 4.83 -17.53
N GLU A 100 -2.67 5.27 -18.77
CA GLU A 100 -2.87 4.51 -20.01
C GLU A 100 -2.29 3.06 -19.97
N GLU A 101 -1.14 2.89 -19.29
CA GLU A 101 -0.46 1.59 -19.10
C GLU A 101 -1.24 0.60 -18.22
N TYR A 102 -1.95 1.08 -17.19
CA TYR A 102 -2.70 0.21 -16.28
C TYR A 102 -4.06 -0.21 -16.84
N ARG A 103 -4.67 0.64 -17.70
CA ARG A 103 -5.87 0.28 -18.47
C ARG A 103 -5.65 -0.98 -19.30
N GLN A 104 -4.49 -1.11 -19.94
CA GLN A 104 -4.13 -2.28 -20.76
C GLN A 104 -3.95 -3.56 -19.95
N ARG A 105 -3.48 -3.44 -18.70
CA ARG A 105 -3.25 -4.59 -17.82
C ARG A 105 -4.54 -5.13 -17.19
N PHE A 106 -5.53 -4.27 -16.98
CA PHE A 106 -6.85 -4.64 -16.45
C PHE A 106 -7.80 -5.24 -17.50
N LEU A 107 -7.64 -4.90 -18.78
CA LEU A 107 -8.48 -5.40 -19.88
C LEU A 107 -8.06 -6.77 -20.43
N ARG A 108 -6.98 -7.38 -19.91
CA ARG A 108 -6.46 -8.69 -20.36
C ARG A 108 -6.65 -9.85 -19.37
N GLU A 109 -7.40 -9.64 -18.28
CA GLU A 109 -7.94 -10.72 -17.43
C GLU A 109 -9.46 -10.84 -17.63
#